data_AF-A0AA39UIP1-F1
#
_entry.id   AF-A0AA39UIP1-F1
#
_cell.length_a   1.000
_cell.length_b   1.000
_cell.length_c   1.000
_cell.angle_alpha   90.00
_cell.angle_beta   90.00
_cell.angle_gamma   90.00
#
_symmetry.space_group_name_H-M   'P 1'
#
loop_
_entity.id
_entity.type
_entity.pdbx_description
1 polymer ?
#
loop_
_entity_poly.entity_id
_entity_poly.type
_entity_poly.pdbx_seq_one_letter_code
_entity_poly.pdbx_strand_id
1 'polypeptide(L)'
;MDRRVGIERSTGPAGGGVVSAASQRNYEIGAELCRKRKPNEAAPYLLKAIEDHNNLDAFVEMSFLMPDWESRLDVLSIAAENGKKLLKARLGPNCFDDSGPYVGGFWEILDTRPYMRVLEAQVRLSFESGDYKLSAETNMEMLRLCPGDNLNQRTWLGPLLCRLERYSDALYFAHLWIEDFISDHTNYDPPYRGGTAFKAPGRKLFSPEDEKKVNNSPCSMTYTAALAAFKLWGDCEESRQYLRVASKGNPHVMIKVLGRINRPEQMNMSSRGWNGPEVAHDYLWLVQDLWMNDDVWNWADNHPEAKEATFKICAKPSCTLKETRAAEFQRCSSCHLVSYCSQACQKADWKRHKPDCQFHKMKKAAVHAFHAGKAAPEGCTIPIVAADFSGGAVHVYDGNQATVNGVPIPDPSTASASASKKKKKNKKKNKKPEDD
;
A
#
# COMPACT_ATOMS: atom_id res chain seq x y z
N MET A 1 -4.84 5.33 6.22
CA MET A 1 -5.70 4.58 7.17
C MET A 1 -5.94 5.47 8.37
N ASP A 2 -7.20 5.65 8.79
CA ASP A 2 -7.54 6.56 9.90
C ASP A 2 -7.45 5.84 11.26
N ARG A 3 -7.70 4.53 11.28
CA ARG A 3 -7.51 3.67 12.44
C ARG A 3 -6.06 3.18 12.51
N ARG A 4 -5.32 3.63 13.53
CA ARG A 4 -3.99 3.09 13.86
C ARG A 4 -4.14 1.81 14.69
N VAL A 5 -3.40 0.78 14.34
CA VAL A 5 -3.35 -0.52 15.02
C VAL A 5 -1.93 -0.77 15.50
N GLY A 6 -1.77 -1.67 16.46
CA GLY A 6 -0.46 -2.14 16.90
C GLY A 6 0.30 -1.25 17.88
N ILE A 7 1.60 -1.52 18.04
CA ILE A 7 2.47 -0.88 19.03
C ILE A 7 2.59 0.65 18.85
N GLU A 8 2.51 1.16 17.62
CA GLU A 8 2.51 2.61 17.37
C GLU A 8 1.25 3.31 17.91
N ARG A 9 0.14 2.58 18.10
CA ARG A 9 -1.05 3.12 18.77
C ARG A 9 -0.78 3.36 20.26
N SER A 10 0.04 2.53 20.90
CA SER A 10 0.34 2.62 22.34
C SER A 10 1.54 3.50 22.66
N THR A 11 2.54 3.59 21.77
CA THR A 11 3.78 4.36 21.99
C THR A 11 3.83 5.71 21.26
N GLY A 12 2.90 5.95 20.34
CA GLY A 12 2.85 7.16 19.51
C GLY A 12 3.70 7.05 18.24
N PRO A 13 3.46 7.92 17.23
CA PRO A 13 4.09 7.83 15.91
C PRO A 13 5.62 8.00 15.91
N ALA A 14 6.16 8.71 16.90
CA ALA A 14 7.49 9.28 16.84
C ALA A 14 8.60 8.45 17.51
N GLY A 15 8.59 7.13 17.32
CA GLY A 15 9.75 6.30 17.67
C GLY A 15 10.23 6.43 19.12
N GLY A 16 9.34 6.32 20.10
CA GLY A 16 9.75 6.13 21.50
C GLY A 16 10.28 7.38 22.24
N GLY A 17 9.61 8.53 22.11
CA GLY A 17 9.78 9.66 23.05
C GLY A 17 10.84 10.71 22.70
N VAL A 18 11.29 10.76 21.44
CA VAL A 18 12.22 11.79 20.91
C VAL A 18 11.57 13.08 20.48
N VAL A 19 10.25 13.07 20.31
CA VAL A 19 9.46 14.24 19.93
C VAL A 19 8.83 14.84 21.18
N SER A 20 8.93 16.15 21.31
CA SER A 20 8.32 16.92 22.38
C SER A 20 6.80 16.73 22.40
N ALA A 21 6.23 16.67 23.60
CA ALA A 21 4.79 16.51 23.76
C ALA A 21 3.98 17.65 23.10
N ALA A 22 4.57 18.85 22.96
CA ALA A 22 3.96 19.97 22.27
C ALA A 22 3.90 19.73 20.74
N SER A 23 5.02 19.33 20.13
CA SER A 23 5.07 18.99 18.71
C SER A 23 4.14 17.82 18.38
N GLN A 24 4.15 16.76 19.19
CA GLN A 24 3.27 15.60 19.01
C GLN A 24 1.78 15.98 18.99
N ARG A 25 1.34 16.82 19.94
CA ARG A 25 -0.06 17.30 19.98
C ARG A 25 -0.42 18.12 18.74
N ASN A 26 0.47 19.00 18.30
CA ASN A 26 0.25 19.81 17.11
C ASN A 26 0.16 18.92 15.85
N TYR A 27 1.06 17.95 15.71
CA TYR A 27 1.01 16.97 14.63
C TYR A 27 -0.32 16.20 14.60
N GLU A 28 -0.80 15.72 15.75
CA GLU A 28 -2.06 14.98 15.84
C GLU A 28 -3.26 15.80 15.36
N ILE A 29 -3.33 17.08 15.77
CA ILE A 29 -4.37 18.01 15.33
C ILE A 29 -4.25 18.29 13.83
N GLY A 30 -3.05 18.62 13.35
CA GLY A 30 -2.78 18.91 11.95
C GLY A 30 -3.15 17.72 11.04
N ALA A 31 -2.66 16.53 11.36
CA ALA A 31 -2.94 15.32 10.60
C ALA A 31 -4.44 14.94 10.61
N GLU A 32 -5.16 15.19 11.71
CA GLU A 32 -6.62 15.00 11.76
C GLU A 32 -7.37 16.01 10.87
N LEU A 33 -6.92 17.26 10.81
CA LEU A 33 -7.46 18.27 9.90
C LEU A 33 -7.17 17.91 8.43
N CYS A 34 -5.98 17.41 8.11
CA CYS A 34 -5.65 16.86 6.80
C CYS A 34 -6.59 15.72 6.39
N ARG A 35 -6.84 14.76 7.29
CA ARG A 35 -7.82 13.67 7.07
C ARG A 35 -9.23 14.18 6.79
N LYS A 36 -9.63 15.27 7.46
CA LYS A 36 -10.90 15.97 7.23
C LYS A 36 -10.90 16.86 5.99
N ARG A 37 -9.85 16.82 5.17
CA ARG A 37 -9.64 17.64 3.96
C ARG A 37 -9.69 19.15 4.25
N LYS A 38 -9.10 19.56 5.38
CA LYS A 38 -8.98 20.95 5.82
C LYS A 38 -7.51 21.38 5.89
N PRO A 39 -6.77 21.39 4.74
CA PRO A 39 -5.33 21.64 4.75
C PRO A 39 -4.96 23.04 5.28
N ASN A 40 -5.77 24.06 4.97
CA ASN A 40 -5.53 25.43 5.46
C ASN A 40 -5.67 25.55 6.98
N GLU A 41 -6.61 24.81 7.59
CA GLU A 41 -6.74 24.75 9.05
C GLU A 41 -5.62 23.92 9.68
N ALA A 42 -5.10 22.91 8.96
CA ALA A 42 -4.02 22.05 9.42
C ALA A 42 -2.65 22.76 9.46
N ALA A 43 -2.37 23.62 8.46
CA ALA A 43 -1.06 24.22 8.25
C ALA A 43 -0.48 24.91 9.51
N PRO A 44 -1.21 25.76 10.27
CA PRO A 44 -0.66 26.40 11.47
C PRO A 44 -0.23 25.43 12.57
N TYR A 45 -0.88 24.26 12.66
CA TYR A 45 -0.50 23.23 13.62
C TYR A 45 0.74 22.46 13.12
N LEU A 46 0.79 22.11 11.84
CA LEU A 46 1.95 21.42 11.27
C LEU A 46 3.20 22.29 11.30
N LEU A 47 3.09 23.60 11.04
CA LEU A 47 4.19 24.56 11.20
C LEU A 47 4.77 24.56 12.63
N LYS A 48 3.91 24.54 13.65
CA LYS A 48 4.36 24.43 15.06
C LYS A 48 4.93 23.05 15.40
N ALA A 49 4.51 22.00 14.69
CA ALA A 49 5.01 20.66 14.93
C ALA A 49 6.43 20.49 14.38
N ILE A 50 6.72 21.03 13.20
CA ILE A 50 8.05 20.92 12.57
C ILE A 50 9.14 21.77 13.24
N GLU A 51 8.79 22.70 14.13
CA GLU A 51 9.76 23.40 15.01
C GLU A 51 10.59 22.40 15.84
N ASP A 52 10.01 21.23 16.16
CA ASP A 52 10.75 20.08 16.65
C ASP A 52 11.26 19.27 15.46
N HIS A 53 12.55 19.45 15.14
CA HIS A 53 13.19 18.84 13.98
C HIS A 53 13.21 17.30 14.02
N ASN A 54 12.92 16.68 15.18
CA ASN A 54 12.81 15.22 15.30
C ASN A 54 11.43 14.70 14.88
N ASN A 55 10.42 15.56 14.71
CA ASN A 55 9.08 15.13 14.31
C ASN A 55 8.95 14.91 12.80
N LEU A 56 9.59 13.86 12.31
CA LEU A 56 9.65 13.54 10.88
C LEU A 56 8.26 13.35 10.25
N ASP A 57 7.30 12.79 10.98
CA ASP A 57 5.93 12.61 10.48
C ASP A 57 5.23 13.96 10.24
N ALA A 58 5.54 14.99 11.04
CA ALA A 58 5.04 16.34 10.79
C ALA A 58 5.65 16.96 9.53
N PHE A 59 6.93 16.71 9.25
CA PHE A 59 7.53 17.12 7.98
C PHE A 59 6.87 16.41 6.79
N VAL A 60 6.59 15.11 6.91
CA VAL A 60 5.87 14.35 5.87
C VAL A 60 4.52 14.99 5.59
N GLU A 61 3.68 15.21 6.60
CA GLU A 61 2.37 15.85 6.40
C GLU A 61 2.52 17.27 5.82
N MET A 62 3.43 18.07 6.35
CA MET A 62 3.68 19.43 5.87
C MET A 62 4.10 19.45 4.39
N SER A 63 4.89 18.46 3.94
CA SER A 63 5.29 18.37 2.54
C SER A 63 4.07 18.37 1.62
N PHE A 64 3.04 17.56 1.90
CA PHE A 64 1.82 17.51 1.09
C PHE A 64 0.99 18.80 1.10
N LEU A 65 1.26 19.75 2.00
CA LEU A 65 0.60 21.04 2.06
C LEU A 65 1.37 22.14 1.31
N MET A 66 2.61 21.89 0.91
CA MET A 66 3.42 22.87 0.17
C MET A 66 2.81 23.13 -1.22
N PRO A 67 2.87 24.37 -1.73
CA PRO A 67 2.14 24.78 -2.93
C PRO A 67 2.72 24.20 -4.23
N ASP A 68 4.03 24.02 -4.29
CA ASP A 68 4.77 23.59 -5.48
C ASP A 68 5.67 22.36 -5.20
N TRP A 69 6.18 21.74 -6.27
CA TRP A 69 6.98 20.50 -6.17
C TRP A 69 8.35 20.70 -5.54
N GLU A 70 8.99 21.85 -5.76
CA GLU A 70 10.32 22.15 -5.21
C GLU A 70 10.24 22.23 -3.69
N SER A 71 9.33 23.06 -3.19
CA SER A 71 9.05 23.19 -1.75
C SER A 71 8.66 21.86 -1.08
N ARG A 72 7.89 21.00 -1.77
CA ARG A 72 7.53 19.66 -1.28
C ARG A 72 8.76 18.79 -1.04
N LEU A 73 9.65 18.74 -2.03
CA LEU A 73 10.85 17.91 -1.99
C LEU A 73 11.91 18.49 -1.03
N ASP A 74 11.99 19.81 -0.89
CA ASP A 74 12.87 20.48 0.08
C ASP A 74 12.51 20.11 1.52
N VAL A 75 11.22 20.19 1.87
CA VAL A 75 10.73 19.79 3.20
C VAL A 75 11.10 18.35 3.52
N LEU A 76 10.94 17.44 2.55
CA LEU A 76 11.30 16.03 2.73
C LEU A 76 12.82 15.81 2.79
N SER A 77 13.60 16.59 2.06
CA SER A 77 15.07 16.52 2.10
C SER A 77 15.60 16.94 3.46
N ILE A 78 15.07 18.03 4.03
CA ILE A 78 15.36 18.45 5.41
C ILE A 78 14.96 17.36 6.41
N ALA A 79 13.78 16.76 6.24
CA ALA A 79 13.32 15.67 7.10
C ALA A 79 14.25 14.44 7.03
N ALA A 80 14.71 14.07 5.83
CA ALA A 80 15.61 12.95 5.64
C ALA A 80 16.97 13.21 6.32
N GLU A 81 17.50 14.43 6.22
CA GLU A 81 18.72 14.81 6.93
C GLU A 81 18.56 14.79 8.45
N ASN A 82 17.45 15.32 8.97
CA ASN A 82 17.13 15.28 10.40
C ASN A 82 17.02 13.84 10.89
N GLY A 83 16.33 12.98 10.14
CA GLY A 83 16.21 11.55 10.47
C GLY A 83 17.56 10.83 10.47
N LYS A 84 18.43 11.09 9.48
CA LYS A 84 19.79 10.54 9.46
C LYS A 84 20.61 10.97 10.69
N LYS A 85 20.56 12.25 11.07
CA LYS A 85 21.25 12.78 12.26
C LYS A 85 20.72 12.14 13.53
N LEU A 86 19.40 12.07 13.69
CA LEU A 86 18.73 11.46 14.84
C LEU A 86 19.09 9.98 14.99
N LEU A 87 19.02 9.22 13.90
CA LEU A 87 19.31 7.79 13.92
C LEU A 87 20.79 7.52 14.21
N LYS A 88 21.72 8.29 13.65
CA LYS A 88 23.14 8.19 14.00
C LYS A 88 23.41 8.50 15.48
N ALA A 89 22.70 9.47 16.05
CA ALA A 89 22.84 9.79 17.47
C ALA A 89 22.31 8.68 18.39
N ARG A 90 21.24 7.98 17.99
CA ARG A 90 20.59 6.94 18.81
C ARG A 90 21.15 5.54 18.61
N LEU A 91 21.43 5.18 17.37
CA LEU A 91 21.85 3.84 16.95
C LEU A 91 23.35 3.78 16.62
N GLY A 92 24.06 4.91 16.70
CA GLY A 92 25.48 5.00 16.39
C GLY A 92 25.77 5.35 14.92
N PRO A 93 27.02 5.75 14.62
CA PRO A 93 27.39 6.29 13.31
C PRO A 93 27.21 5.30 12.15
N ASN A 94 27.34 3.99 12.43
CA ASN A 94 27.32 2.90 11.46
C ASN A 94 25.92 2.32 11.24
N CYS A 95 24.86 3.01 11.69
CA CYS A 95 23.49 2.47 11.62
C CYS A 95 22.92 2.32 10.21
N PHE A 96 23.56 2.92 9.22
CA PHE A 96 23.21 2.79 7.80
C PHE A 96 24.18 1.90 7.02
N ASP A 97 25.19 1.31 7.67
CA ASP A 97 26.22 0.53 7.00
C ASP A 97 25.73 -0.91 6.77
N ASP A 98 26.01 -1.48 5.59
CA ASP A 98 25.58 -2.85 5.26
C ASP A 98 26.22 -3.92 6.16
N SER A 99 27.42 -3.65 6.69
CA SER A 99 28.09 -4.47 7.69
C SER A 99 27.67 -4.13 9.12
N GLY A 100 26.83 -3.10 9.30
CA GLY A 100 26.30 -2.67 10.59
C GLY A 100 25.13 -3.56 11.04
N PRO A 101 24.72 -3.46 12.32
CA PRO A 101 23.75 -4.39 12.90
C PRO A 101 22.28 -4.06 12.59
N TYR A 102 22.01 -2.97 11.86
CA TYR A 102 20.64 -2.44 11.69
C TYR A 102 20.11 -2.50 10.26
N VAL A 103 20.96 -2.39 9.24
CA VAL A 103 20.54 -2.50 7.83
C VAL A 103 19.92 -3.88 7.60
N GLY A 104 18.75 -3.92 6.95
CA GLY A 104 17.95 -5.14 6.85
C GLY A 104 16.82 -5.20 7.88
N GLY A 105 17.02 -4.61 9.06
CA GLY A 105 16.13 -4.71 10.21
C GLY A 105 15.38 -3.44 10.56
N PHE A 106 15.36 -2.41 9.70
CA PHE A 106 14.75 -1.10 10.04
C PHE A 106 13.29 -1.23 10.50
N TRP A 107 12.48 -2.07 9.85
CA TRP A 107 11.07 -2.20 10.24
C TRP A 107 10.85 -2.67 11.68
N GLU A 108 11.74 -3.53 12.20
CA GLU A 108 11.66 -4.05 13.56
C GLU A 108 12.13 -3.02 14.60
N ILE A 109 12.79 -1.95 14.16
CA ILE A 109 13.32 -0.89 15.02
C ILE A 109 12.37 0.31 14.95
N LEU A 110 11.56 0.49 15.99
CA LEU A 110 10.56 1.56 16.07
C LEU A 110 11.12 2.96 15.77
N ASP A 111 12.33 3.25 16.25
CA ASP A 111 13.00 4.54 16.07
C ASP A 111 13.25 4.88 14.59
N THR A 112 13.37 3.88 13.71
CA THR A 112 13.67 4.08 12.29
C THR A 112 12.41 4.25 11.42
N ARG A 113 11.23 3.86 11.93
CA ARG A 113 9.99 3.91 11.14
C ARG A 113 9.60 5.31 10.65
N PRO A 114 9.73 6.39 11.44
CA PRO A 114 9.49 7.74 10.94
C PRO A 114 10.41 8.11 9.76
N TYR A 115 11.69 7.69 9.81
CA TYR A 115 12.61 7.90 8.70
C TYR A 115 12.20 7.11 7.46
N MET A 116 11.77 5.86 7.61
CA MET A 116 11.24 5.07 6.49
C MET A 116 9.99 5.72 5.86
N ARG A 117 9.12 6.37 6.64
CA ARG A 117 7.96 7.12 6.13
C ARG A 117 8.36 8.40 5.38
N VAL A 118 9.45 9.06 5.79
CA VAL A 118 10.03 10.17 5.00
C VAL A 118 10.48 9.66 3.63
N LEU A 119 11.20 8.54 3.58
CA LEU A 119 11.63 7.95 2.31
C LEU A 119 10.44 7.55 1.43
N GLU A 120 9.39 6.95 2.02
CA GLU A 120 8.16 6.60 1.29
C GLU A 120 7.50 7.84 0.67
N ALA A 121 7.40 8.94 1.42
CA ALA A 121 6.87 10.19 0.91
C ALA A 121 7.76 10.77 -0.21
N GLN A 122 9.09 10.64 -0.09
CA GLN A 122 10.04 11.04 -1.14
C GLN A 122 9.85 10.22 -2.42
N VAL A 123 9.71 8.90 -2.33
CA VAL A 123 9.39 8.02 -3.47
C VAL A 123 8.16 8.54 -4.21
N ARG A 124 7.09 8.82 -3.46
CA ARG A 124 5.82 9.29 -4.04
C ARG A 124 5.95 10.68 -4.67
N LEU A 125 6.46 11.68 -3.95
CA LEU A 125 6.48 13.06 -4.42
C LEU A 125 7.47 13.27 -5.56
N SER A 126 8.60 12.54 -5.58
CA SER A 126 9.52 12.56 -6.73
C SER A 126 8.91 11.89 -7.97
N PHE A 127 8.11 10.82 -7.80
CA PHE A 127 7.37 10.26 -8.93
C PHE A 127 6.34 11.26 -9.49
N GLU A 128 5.55 11.88 -8.61
CA GLU A 128 4.51 12.85 -9.01
C GLU A 128 5.10 14.11 -9.64
N SER A 129 6.31 14.54 -9.23
CA SER A 129 7.02 15.66 -9.87
C SER A 129 7.69 15.31 -11.20
N GLY A 130 7.79 14.02 -11.54
CA GLY A 130 8.46 13.52 -12.74
C GLY A 130 9.94 13.17 -12.55
N ASP A 131 10.50 13.30 -11.35
CA ASP A 131 11.84 12.83 -11.02
C ASP A 131 11.82 11.32 -10.69
N TYR A 132 11.63 10.52 -11.74
CA TYR A 132 11.59 9.07 -11.64
C TYR A 132 12.90 8.46 -11.16
N LYS A 133 14.03 9.15 -11.38
CA LYS A 133 15.35 8.69 -10.95
C LYS A 133 15.46 8.76 -9.42
N LEU A 134 15.17 9.93 -8.83
CA LEU A 134 15.15 10.08 -7.38
C LEU A 134 14.14 9.13 -6.73
N SER A 135 12.98 8.95 -7.36
CA SER A 135 11.97 7.99 -6.89
C SER A 135 12.51 6.57 -6.81
N ALA A 136 13.17 6.10 -7.88
CA ALA A 136 13.76 4.76 -7.92
C ALA A 136 14.93 4.61 -6.93
N GLU A 137 15.83 5.60 -6.85
CA GLU A 137 16.97 5.57 -5.93
C GLU A 137 16.54 5.53 -4.47
N THR A 138 15.55 6.34 -4.10
CA THR A 138 14.95 6.33 -2.76
C THR A 138 14.27 5.00 -2.47
N ASN A 139 13.56 4.43 -3.44
CA ASN A 139 12.89 3.14 -3.29
C ASN A 139 13.90 1.98 -3.11
N MET A 140 15.00 2.01 -3.86
CA MET A 140 16.09 1.04 -3.69
C MET A 140 16.75 1.14 -2.31
N GLU A 141 16.92 2.36 -1.77
CA GLU A 141 17.41 2.55 -0.41
C GLU A 141 16.43 1.99 0.63
N MET A 142 15.13 2.20 0.46
CA MET A 142 14.13 1.62 1.35
C MET A 142 14.20 0.09 1.38
N LEU A 143 14.34 -0.55 0.21
CA LEU A 143 14.46 -2.01 0.11
C LEU A 143 15.80 -2.55 0.63
N ARG A 144 16.87 -1.74 0.58
CA ARG A 144 18.14 -2.07 1.26
C ARG A 144 17.97 -2.05 2.78
N LEU A 145 17.35 -1.00 3.31
CA LEU A 145 17.16 -0.81 4.76
C LEU A 145 16.12 -1.79 5.33
N CYS A 146 15.11 -2.15 4.53
CA CYS A 146 14.02 -3.05 4.87
C CYS A 146 13.71 -4.03 3.70
N PRO A 147 14.53 -5.08 3.52
CA PRO A 147 14.32 -6.12 2.51
C PRO A 147 13.02 -6.89 2.65
N GLY A 148 12.46 -6.96 3.87
CA GLY A 148 11.13 -7.54 4.15
C GLY A 148 9.96 -6.81 3.49
N ASP A 149 10.21 -5.62 2.92
CA ASP A 149 9.25 -4.83 2.16
C ASP A 149 7.95 -4.52 2.92
N ASN A 150 8.07 -4.18 4.21
CA ASN A 150 6.92 -3.94 5.06
C ASN A 150 6.11 -2.69 4.66
N LEU A 151 6.70 -1.79 3.86
CA LEU A 151 6.05 -0.63 3.26
C LEU A 151 5.62 -0.87 1.79
N ASN A 152 5.68 -2.11 1.31
CA ASN A 152 5.20 -2.55 0.00
C ASN A 152 5.81 -1.79 -1.19
N GLN A 153 7.06 -1.32 -1.04
CA GLN A 153 7.85 -0.58 -2.01
C GLN A 153 8.24 -1.43 -3.22
N ARG A 154 8.31 -2.77 -3.09
CA ARG A 154 8.56 -3.65 -4.25
C ARG A 154 7.55 -3.42 -5.37
N THR A 155 6.31 -3.07 -5.02
CA THR A 155 5.24 -2.82 -6.00
C THR A 155 5.46 -1.57 -6.85
N TRP A 156 6.35 -0.68 -6.42
CA TRP A 156 6.74 0.53 -7.13
C TRP A 156 8.05 0.38 -7.90
N LEU A 157 9.05 -0.30 -7.33
CA LEU A 157 10.39 -0.34 -7.93
C LEU A 157 10.41 -0.97 -9.32
N GLY A 158 9.75 -2.11 -9.52
CA GLY A 158 9.66 -2.75 -10.84
C GLY A 158 9.14 -1.80 -11.94
N PRO A 159 7.96 -1.20 -11.75
CA PRO A 159 7.44 -0.16 -12.64
C PRO A 159 8.39 1.04 -12.84
N LEU A 160 9.01 1.54 -11.78
CA LEU A 160 9.99 2.64 -11.85
C LEU A 160 11.21 2.27 -12.70
N LEU A 161 11.75 1.06 -12.56
CA LEU A 161 12.87 0.57 -13.36
C LEU A 161 12.50 0.47 -14.84
N CYS A 162 11.30 -0.01 -15.17
CA CYS A 162 10.79 -0.01 -16.56
C CYS A 162 10.67 1.41 -17.13
N ARG A 163 10.22 2.37 -16.32
CA ARG A 163 10.11 3.79 -16.70
C ARG A 163 11.47 4.45 -16.95
N LEU A 164 12.50 4.00 -16.26
CA LEU A 164 13.89 4.41 -16.46
C LEU A 164 14.62 3.59 -17.54
N GLU A 165 13.90 2.75 -18.30
CA GLU A 165 14.44 1.86 -19.33
C GLU A 165 15.50 0.87 -18.81
N ARG A 166 15.55 0.65 -17.50
CA ARG A 166 16.41 -0.34 -16.83
C ARG A 166 15.76 -1.71 -16.88
N TYR A 167 15.40 -2.18 -18.08
CA TYR A 167 14.60 -3.39 -18.25
C TYR A 167 15.30 -4.65 -17.73
N SER A 168 16.63 -4.77 -17.87
CA SER A 168 17.40 -5.88 -17.30
C SER A 168 17.23 -5.97 -15.79
N ASP A 169 17.33 -4.82 -15.12
CA ASP A 169 17.20 -4.71 -13.66
C ASP A 169 15.76 -4.96 -13.22
N ALA A 170 14.78 -4.42 -13.96
CA ALA A 170 13.36 -4.62 -13.70
C ALA A 170 12.98 -6.11 -13.79
N LEU A 171 13.50 -6.82 -14.80
CA LEU A 171 13.23 -8.22 -15.01
C LEU A 171 13.88 -9.09 -13.94
N TYR A 172 15.17 -8.85 -13.64
CA TYR A 172 15.87 -9.55 -12.56
C TYR A 172 15.17 -9.36 -11.22
N PHE A 173 14.79 -8.11 -10.91
CA PHE A 173 14.05 -7.77 -9.71
C PHE A 173 12.73 -8.53 -9.63
N ALA A 174 11.91 -8.47 -10.69
CA ALA A 174 10.63 -9.16 -10.72
C ALA A 174 10.77 -10.67 -10.57
N HIS A 175 11.79 -11.29 -11.17
CA HIS A 175 12.05 -12.73 -11.01
C HIS A 175 12.28 -13.12 -9.56
N LEU A 176 13.11 -12.40 -8.82
CA LEU A 176 13.39 -12.72 -7.41
C LEU A 176 12.13 -12.76 -6.56
N TRP A 177 11.23 -11.80 -6.77
CA TRP A 177 9.96 -11.72 -6.05
C TRP A 177 8.89 -12.69 -6.56
N ILE A 178 9.02 -13.18 -7.80
CA ILE A 178 8.16 -14.26 -8.34
C ILE A 178 8.63 -15.63 -7.86
N GLU A 179 9.94 -15.86 -7.79
CA GLU A 179 10.53 -17.13 -7.35
C GLU A 179 10.10 -17.53 -5.93
N ASP A 180 9.91 -16.54 -5.05
CA ASP A 180 9.34 -16.75 -3.71
C ASP A 180 8.00 -17.50 -3.77
N PHE A 181 7.13 -17.16 -4.73
CA PHE A 181 5.85 -17.82 -4.91
C PHE A 181 5.96 -19.25 -5.46
N ILE A 182 7.11 -19.59 -6.05
CA ILE A 182 7.37 -20.91 -6.61
C ILE A 182 7.91 -21.83 -5.52
N SER A 183 8.81 -21.33 -4.66
CA SER A 183 9.33 -22.04 -3.50
C SER A 183 8.23 -22.31 -2.45
N ASP A 184 8.36 -23.42 -1.73
CA ASP A 184 7.48 -23.72 -0.60
C ASP A 184 7.64 -22.62 0.47
N HIS A 185 6.61 -21.81 0.71
CA HIS A 185 6.66 -20.55 1.50
C HIS A 185 6.91 -20.78 3.01
N THR A 186 7.36 -21.97 3.39
CA THR A 186 7.59 -22.37 4.77
C THR A 186 8.82 -21.69 5.37
N ASN A 187 9.77 -21.24 4.54
CA ASN A 187 10.97 -20.51 4.95
C ASN A 187 11.23 -19.30 4.03
N TYR A 188 10.38 -18.27 4.11
CA TYR A 188 10.60 -17.02 3.39
C TYR A 188 11.84 -16.29 3.91
N ASP A 189 12.83 -16.09 3.05
CA ASP A 189 13.96 -15.18 3.27
C ASP A 189 13.89 -14.07 2.22
N PRO A 190 13.74 -12.79 2.61
CA PRO A 190 13.66 -11.71 1.64
C PRO A 190 14.91 -11.65 0.76
N PRO A 191 14.80 -11.30 -0.53
CA PRO A 191 15.96 -11.20 -1.40
C PRO A 191 17.01 -10.24 -0.84
N TYR A 192 18.29 -10.53 -1.03
CA TYR A 192 19.39 -9.67 -0.56
C TYR A 192 19.18 -8.21 -1.01
N ARG A 193 19.19 -7.27 -0.05
CA ARG A 193 18.86 -5.84 -0.23
C ARG A 193 17.50 -5.60 -0.90
N GLY A 194 16.53 -6.46 -0.63
CA GLY A 194 15.20 -6.45 -1.25
C GLY A 194 15.24 -6.67 -2.77
N GLY A 195 16.31 -7.28 -3.31
CA GLY A 195 16.47 -7.56 -4.74
C GLY A 195 17.13 -6.44 -5.54
N THR A 196 17.71 -5.44 -4.88
CA THR A 196 18.32 -4.26 -5.54
C THR A 196 19.78 -4.43 -5.91
N ALA A 197 20.37 -5.62 -5.68
CA ALA A 197 21.76 -5.91 -6.03
C ALA A 197 21.99 -6.19 -7.54
N PHE A 198 20.93 -6.14 -8.35
CA PHE A 198 20.82 -6.34 -9.80
C PHE A 198 21.87 -7.24 -10.49
N LYS A 199 21.37 -8.27 -11.17
CA LYS A 199 22.19 -9.13 -12.04
C LYS A 199 21.48 -9.31 -13.38
N ALA A 200 22.17 -9.95 -14.33
CA ALA A 200 21.53 -10.33 -15.58
C ALA A 200 20.36 -11.30 -15.32
N PRO A 201 19.16 -11.05 -15.87
CA PRO A 201 18.01 -11.95 -15.71
C PRO A 201 18.22 -13.25 -16.49
N GLY A 202 17.85 -14.37 -15.88
CA GLY A 202 17.82 -15.67 -16.53
C GLY A 202 16.64 -15.83 -17.51
N ARG A 203 16.77 -16.73 -18.47
CA ARG A 203 15.73 -17.07 -19.47
C ARG A 203 15.10 -18.42 -19.19
N LYS A 204 14.45 -18.56 -18.04
CA LYS A 204 13.84 -19.83 -17.62
C LYS A 204 12.33 -19.74 -17.75
N LEU A 205 11.75 -20.68 -18.49
CA LEU A 205 10.30 -20.88 -18.53
C LEU A 205 9.81 -21.57 -17.24
N PHE A 206 8.61 -21.21 -16.81
CA PHE A 206 7.89 -21.88 -15.75
C PHE A 206 7.38 -23.24 -16.21
N SER A 207 7.44 -24.24 -15.31
CA SER A 207 6.69 -25.47 -15.49
C SER A 207 5.17 -25.20 -15.38
N PRO A 208 4.30 -26.07 -15.91
CA PRO A 208 2.85 -25.94 -15.74
C PRO A 208 2.39 -25.83 -14.28
N GLU A 209 3.09 -26.50 -13.35
CA GLU A 209 2.85 -26.44 -11.92
C GLU A 209 3.26 -25.08 -11.34
N ASP A 210 4.43 -24.56 -11.74
CA ASP A 210 4.91 -23.26 -11.28
C ASP A 210 4.05 -22.12 -11.81
N GLU A 211 3.58 -22.18 -13.06
CA GLU A 211 2.65 -21.17 -13.60
C GLU A 211 1.40 -20.99 -12.73
N LYS A 212 0.85 -22.08 -12.18
CA LYS A 212 -0.32 -22.00 -11.29
C LYS A 212 -0.01 -21.23 -10.01
N LYS A 213 1.22 -21.36 -9.49
CA LYS A 213 1.68 -20.61 -8.33
C LYS A 213 1.94 -19.15 -8.68
N VAL A 214 2.61 -18.89 -9.81
CA VAL A 214 2.93 -17.55 -10.30
C VAL A 214 1.68 -16.72 -10.60
N ASN A 215 0.56 -17.33 -10.99
CA ASN A 215 -0.72 -16.63 -11.11
C ASN A 215 -1.16 -15.94 -9.80
N ASN A 216 -0.71 -16.43 -8.65
CA ASN A 216 -1.00 -15.82 -7.35
C ASN A 216 0.03 -14.77 -6.92
N SER A 217 1.16 -14.62 -7.64
CA SER A 217 2.17 -13.59 -7.37
C SER A 217 1.61 -12.17 -7.57
N PRO A 218 2.16 -11.15 -6.90
CA PRO A 218 1.74 -9.75 -7.04
C PRO A 218 1.74 -9.33 -8.51
N CYS A 219 0.63 -8.78 -8.98
CA CYS A 219 0.50 -8.39 -10.38
C CYS A 219 1.53 -7.33 -10.82
N SER A 220 1.98 -6.47 -9.90
CA SER A 220 3.06 -5.52 -10.16
C SER A 220 4.35 -6.22 -10.58
N MET A 221 4.64 -7.43 -10.09
CA MET A 221 5.84 -8.19 -10.45
C MET A 221 5.65 -8.90 -11.79
N THR A 222 4.54 -9.62 -11.97
CA THR A 222 4.31 -10.39 -13.21
C THR A 222 4.16 -9.48 -14.44
N TYR A 223 3.47 -8.34 -14.32
CA TYR A 223 3.41 -7.36 -15.40
C TYR A 223 4.72 -6.60 -15.60
N THR A 224 5.50 -6.34 -14.54
CA THR A 224 6.87 -5.81 -14.70
C THR A 224 7.73 -6.78 -15.50
N ALA A 225 7.72 -8.06 -15.14
CA ALA A 225 8.46 -9.10 -15.85
C ALA A 225 8.02 -9.19 -17.32
N ALA A 226 6.70 -9.18 -17.59
CA ALA A 226 6.18 -9.21 -18.95
C ALA A 226 6.66 -8.02 -19.79
N LEU A 227 6.51 -6.79 -19.28
CA LEU A 227 6.94 -5.58 -19.97
C LEU A 227 8.45 -5.56 -20.18
N ALA A 228 9.23 -5.86 -19.13
CA ALA A 228 10.69 -5.83 -19.19
C ALA A 228 11.25 -6.92 -20.13
N ALA A 229 10.73 -8.16 -20.07
CA ALA A 229 11.13 -9.24 -20.96
C ALA A 229 10.81 -8.90 -22.42
N PHE A 230 9.64 -8.34 -22.72
CA PHE A 230 9.32 -7.90 -24.07
C PHE A 230 10.25 -6.79 -24.57
N LYS A 231 10.56 -5.78 -23.73
CA LYS A 231 11.47 -4.71 -24.13
C LYS A 231 12.92 -5.18 -24.30
N LEU A 232 13.35 -6.21 -23.58
CA LEU A 232 14.69 -6.79 -23.71
C LEU A 232 14.84 -7.78 -24.87
N TRP A 233 13.87 -8.66 -25.03
CA TRP A 233 13.99 -9.87 -25.86
C TRP A 233 12.98 -9.93 -26.99
N GLY A 234 12.08 -8.95 -27.07
CA GLY A 234 10.98 -8.93 -28.03
C GLY A 234 9.89 -9.93 -27.71
N ASP A 235 9.10 -10.25 -28.73
CA ASP A 235 8.04 -11.25 -28.63
C ASP A 235 8.63 -12.67 -28.73
N CYS A 236 8.85 -13.31 -27.58
CA CYS A 236 9.45 -14.62 -27.44
C CYS A 236 8.67 -15.47 -26.43
N GLU A 237 9.00 -16.75 -26.29
CA GLU A 237 8.25 -17.66 -25.40
C GLU A 237 8.22 -17.18 -23.95
N GLU A 238 9.32 -16.62 -23.46
CA GLU A 238 9.42 -16.11 -22.08
C GLU A 238 8.53 -14.88 -21.87
N SER A 239 8.62 -13.87 -22.74
CA SER A 239 7.80 -12.66 -22.61
C SER A 239 6.30 -12.98 -22.73
N ARG A 240 5.95 -13.89 -23.65
CA ARG A 240 4.60 -14.46 -23.81
C ARG A 240 4.12 -15.17 -22.55
N GLN A 241 4.95 -16.04 -21.95
CA GLN A 241 4.59 -16.74 -20.71
C GLN A 241 4.37 -15.76 -19.55
N TYR A 242 5.22 -14.73 -19.40
CA TYR A 242 5.02 -13.69 -18.39
C TYR A 242 3.70 -12.93 -18.58
N LEU A 243 3.37 -12.53 -19.81
CA LEU A 243 2.12 -11.83 -20.09
C LEU A 243 0.89 -12.72 -19.81
N ARG A 244 0.98 -14.01 -20.15
CA ARG A 244 -0.07 -15.00 -19.85
C ARG A 244 -0.33 -15.13 -18.35
N VAL A 245 0.70 -15.37 -17.54
CA VAL A 245 0.53 -15.55 -16.08
C VAL A 245 0.08 -14.25 -15.42
N ALA A 246 0.58 -13.10 -15.87
CA ALA A 246 0.14 -11.79 -15.39
C ALA A 246 -1.35 -11.54 -15.67
N SER A 247 -1.79 -11.85 -16.89
CA SER A 247 -3.19 -11.69 -17.32
C SER A 247 -4.14 -12.61 -16.57
N LYS A 248 -3.74 -13.86 -16.29
CA LYS A 248 -4.52 -14.81 -15.48
C LYS A 248 -4.60 -14.37 -14.02
N GLY A 249 -3.47 -13.96 -13.42
CA GLY A 249 -3.40 -13.56 -12.02
C GLY A 249 -4.12 -12.26 -11.70
N ASN A 250 -4.08 -11.29 -12.63
CA ASN A 250 -4.81 -10.04 -12.52
C ASN A 250 -5.23 -9.53 -13.91
N PRO A 251 -6.45 -9.85 -14.37
CA PRO A 251 -6.93 -9.38 -15.67
C PRO A 251 -7.24 -7.88 -15.69
N HIS A 252 -7.29 -7.20 -14.54
CA HIS A 252 -7.71 -5.79 -14.46
C HIS A 252 -6.75 -4.83 -15.17
N VAL A 253 -5.46 -5.13 -15.20
CA VAL A 253 -4.47 -4.37 -15.96
C VAL A 253 -4.77 -4.48 -17.46
N MET A 254 -4.85 -5.72 -18.00
CA MET A 254 -5.11 -5.93 -19.43
C MET A 254 -6.49 -5.45 -19.88
N ILE A 255 -7.53 -5.50 -19.03
CA ILE A 255 -8.84 -4.90 -19.35
C ILE A 255 -8.68 -3.42 -19.70
N LYS A 256 -7.88 -2.67 -18.92
CA LYS A 256 -7.67 -1.24 -19.13
C LYS A 256 -6.72 -0.95 -20.29
N VAL A 257 -5.66 -1.74 -20.43
CA VAL A 257 -4.67 -1.61 -21.52
C VAL A 257 -5.31 -1.91 -22.87
N LEU A 258 -5.87 -3.11 -23.05
CA LEU A 258 -6.50 -3.52 -24.32
C LEU A 258 -7.75 -2.69 -24.63
N GLY A 259 -8.48 -2.25 -23.60
CA GLY A 259 -9.63 -1.36 -23.74
C GLY A 259 -9.28 0.10 -24.00
N ARG A 260 -7.98 0.47 -24.03
CA ARG A 260 -7.47 1.84 -24.13
C ARG A 260 -8.17 2.81 -23.17
N ILE A 261 -8.43 2.35 -21.95
CA ILE A 261 -9.04 3.15 -20.89
C ILE A 261 -8.00 4.12 -20.35
N ASN A 262 -8.33 5.38 -20.12
CA ASN A 262 -7.37 6.38 -19.64
C ASN A 262 -6.61 5.93 -18.38
N ARG A 263 -5.32 6.31 -18.35
CA ARG A 263 -4.47 6.15 -17.17
C ARG A 263 -5.11 6.81 -15.96
N PRO A 264 -5.11 6.17 -14.78
CA PRO A 264 -5.53 6.85 -13.56
C PRO A 264 -4.71 8.14 -13.34
N GLU A 265 -5.36 9.19 -12.84
CA GLU A 265 -4.67 10.46 -12.55
C GLU A 265 -4.00 10.45 -11.17
N GLN A 266 -4.54 9.65 -10.25
CA GLN A 266 -4.09 9.55 -8.87
C GLN A 266 -4.09 8.09 -8.41
N MET A 267 -3.32 7.80 -7.37
CA MET A 267 -3.36 6.50 -6.69
C MET A 267 -4.74 6.18 -6.13
N ASN A 268 -5.00 4.88 -5.96
CA ASN A 268 -6.21 4.44 -5.30
C ASN A 268 -6.16 4.78 -3.80
N MET A 269 -7.28 5.18 -3.20
CA MET A 269 -7.36 5.45 -1.74
C MET A 269 -8.11 4.35 -0.98
N SER A 270 -8.59 3.33 -1.68
CA SER A 270 -9.28 2.18 -1.09
C SER A 270 -8.29 1.16 -0.54
N SER A 271 -8.73 0.32 0.38
CA SER A 271 -7.95 -0.82 0.84
C SER A 271 -7.64 -1.77 -0.31
N ARG A 272 -6.37 -2.20 -0.42
CA ARG A 272 -5.94 -3.14 -1.46
C ARG A 272 -6.37 -4.56 -1.06
N GLY A 273 -7.03 -5.26 -1.97
CA GLY A 273 -7.15 -6.72 -1.90
C GLY A 273 -5.95 -7.38 -2.60
N TRP A 274 -5.62 -8.61 -2.21
CA TRP A 274 -4.62 -9.41 -2.91
C TRP A 274 -4.96 -9.54 -4.39
N ASN A 275 -4.04 -9.13 -5.28
CA ASN A 275 -4.25 -9.08 -6.73
C ASN A 275 -5.60 -8.48 -7.16
N GLY A 276 -6.09 -7.49 -6.41
CA GLY A 276 -7.36 -6.83 -6.68
C GLY A 276 -7.30 -5.74 -7.76
N PRO A 277 -8.45 -5.12 -8.09
CA PRO A 277 -8.51 -3.98 -9.01
C PRO A 277 -7.79 -2.74 -8.47
N GLU A 278 -7.67 -2.58 -7.14
CA GLU A 278 -6.93 -1.47 -6.52
C GLU A 278 -5.42 -1.57 -6.79
N VAL A 279 -4.85 -2.78 -6.74
CA VAL A 279 -3.42 -2.99 -7.05
C VAL A 279 -3.15 -2.76 -8.54
N ALA A 280 -4.05 -3.24 -9.41
CA ALA A 280 -3.98 -2.98 -10.85
C ALA A 280 -4.06 -1.47 -11.17
N HIS A 281 -4.90 -0.74 -10.43
CA HIS A 281 -5.02 0.71 -10.56
C HIS A 281 -3.70 1.41 -10.24
N ASP A 282 -3.05 1.06 -9.13
CA ASP A 282 -1.78 1.66 -8.74
C ASP A 282 -0.66 1.33 -9.73
N TYR A 283 -0.57 0.07 -10.19
CA TYR A 283 0.38 -0.33 -11.24
C TYR A 283 0.18 0.49 -12.53
N LEU A 284 -1.06 0.67 -12.98
CA LEU A 284 -1.37 1.43 -14.18
C LEU A 284 -1.11 2.93 -13.99
N TRP A 285 -1.39 3.49 -12.81
CA TRP A 285 -1.00 4.86 -12.49
C TRP A 285 0.51 5.06 -12.67
N LEU A 286 1.32 4.05 -12.29
CA LEU A 286 2.77 4.09 -12.42
C LEU A 286 3.29 3.94 -13.84
N VAL A 287 2.70 3.10 -14.71
CA VAL A 287 3.32 2.70 -16.00
C VAL A 287 2.38 2.46 -17.18
N GLN A 288 1.09 2.82 -17.09
CA GLN A 288 0.16 2.52 -18.19
C GLN A 288 0.58 3.14 -19.54
N ASP A 289 1.16 4.33 -19.54
CA ASP A 289 1.70 4.99 -20.74
C ASP A 289 2.74 4.11 -21.45
N LEU A 290 3.57 3.35 -20.72
CA LEU A 290 4.52 2.41 -21.34
C LEU A 290 3.80 1.27 -22.06
N TRP A 291 2.67 0.80 -21.51
CA TRP A 291 1.80 -0.20 -22.15
C TRP A 291 1.04 0.35 -23.36
N MET A 292 0.93 1.67 -23.49
CA MET A 292 0.26 2.33 -24.62
C MET A 292 1.19 2.59 -25.80
N ASN A 293 2.50 2.35 -25.67
CA ASN A 293 3.41 2.36 -26.82
C ASN A 293 2.95 1.34 -27.88
N ASP A 294 3.02 1.70 -29.15
CA ASP A 294 2.44 0.88 -30.23
C ASP A 294 3.03 -0.53 -30.29
N ASP A 295 4.33 -0.69 -30.06
CA ASP A 295 4.99 -1.99 -30.00
C ASP A 295 4.43 -2.88 -28.88
N VAL A 296 4.34 -2.32 -27.66
CA VAL A 296 3.86 -3.04 -26.47
C VAL A 296 2.37 -3.34 -26.57
N TRP A 297 1.57 -2.37 -26.98
CA TRP A 297 0.12 -2.54 -27.09
C TRP A 297 -0.23 -3.57 -28.17
N ASN A 298 0.39 -3.48 -29.35
CA ASN A 298 0.14 -4.44 -30.43
C ASN A 298 0.61 -5.85 -30.05
N TRP A 299 1.73 -5.97 -29.33
CA TRP A 299 2.16 -7.26 -28.79
C TRP A 299 1.13 -7.86 -27.84
N ALA A 300 0.67 -7.07 -26.86
CA ALA A 300 -0.33 -7.53 -25.90
C ALA A 300 -1.68 -7.85 -26.55
N ASP A 301 -2.13 -7.05 -27.52
CA ASP A 301 -3.37 -7.28 -28.24
C ASP A 301 -3.27 -8.52 -29.15
N ASN A 302 -2.11 -8.81 -29.74
CA ASN A 302 -1.95 -10.01 -30.55
C ASN A 302 -1.72 -11.29 -29.73
N HIS A 303 -1.66 -11.21 -28.38
CA HIS A 303 -1.41 -12.35 -27.51
C HIS A 303 -2.71 -13.11 -27.14
N PRO A 304 -2.99 -14.30 -27.70
CA PRO A 304 -4.29 -14.96 -27.58
C PRO A 304 -4.65 -15.35 -26.14
N GLU A 305 -3.67 -15.83 -25.37
CA GLU A 305 -3.89 -16.33 -24.00
C GLU A 305 -4.15 -15.19 -23.01
N ALA A 306 -3.59 -14.00 -23.25
CA ALA A 306 -3.91 -12.79 -22.47
C ALA A 306 -5.32 -12.30 -22.79
N LYS A 307 -5.69 -12.27 -24.08
CA LYS A 307 -7.07 -11.96 -24.49
C LYS A 307 -8.06 -12.91 -23.85
N GLU A 308 -7.76 -14.22 -23.86
CA GLU A 308 -8.62 -15.22 -23.23
C GLU A 308 -8.81 -15.01 -21.73
N ALA A 309 -7.73 -14.69 -20.99
CA ALA A 309 -7.80 -14.39 -19.56
C ALA A 309 -8.52 -13.06 -19.26
N THR A 310 -8.50 -12.12 -20.20
CA THR A 310 -9.03 -10.76 -20.02
C THR A 310 -10.53 -10.68 -20.32
N PHE A 311 -10.96 -11.24 -21.46
CA PHE A 311 -12.30 -11.08 -22.01
C PHE A 311 -13.36 -11.73 -21.13
N LYS A 312 -14.44 -10.99 -20.85
CA LYS A 312 -15.52 -11.43 -19.98
C LYS A 312 -16.59 -12.20 -20.72
N ILE A 313 -17.19 -13.15 -20.02
CA ILE A 313 -18.41 -13.86 -20.42
C ILE A 313 -19.58 -13.18 -19.72
N CYS A 314 -20.72 -13.09 -20.41
CA CYS A 314 -21.94 -12.53 -19.83
C CYS A 314 -22.32 -13.28 -18.55
N ALA A 315 -22.56 -12.56 -17.46
CA ALA A 315 -22.85 -13.18 -16.17
C ALA A 315 -24.22 -13.85 -16.08
N LYS A 316 -25.11 -13.65 -17.07
CA LYS A 316 -26.40 -14.34 -17.15
C LYS A 316 -26.17 -15.82 -17.53
N PRO A 317 -26.56 -16.80 -16.70
CA PRO A 317 -26.21 -18.22 -16.93
C PRO A 317 -26.65 -18.80 -18.28
N SER A 318 -27.77 -18.35 -18.85
CA SER A 318 -28.27 -18.79 -20.15
C SER A 318 -27.74 -17.99 -21.34
N CYS A 319 -26.72 -17.14 -21.14
CA CYS A 319 -26.06 -16.40 -22.21
C CYS A 319 -24.60 -16.84 -22.29
N THR A 320 -24.15 -17.24 -23.49
CA THR A 320 -22.78 -17.70 -23.75
C THR A 320 -21.93 -16.64 -24.45
N LEU A 321 -22.45 -15.42 -24.61
CA LEU A 321 -21.71 -14.34 -25.26
C LEU A 321 -20.45 -14.00 -24.46
N LYS A 322 -19.33 -13.94 -25.19
CA LYS A 322 -18.01 -13.52 -24.71
C LYS A 322 -17.62 -12.22 -25.40
N GLU A 323 -16.94 -11.35 -24.68
CA GLU A 323 -16.38 -10.12 -25.25
C GLU A 323 -15.47 -10.44 -26.45
N THR A 324 -15.54 -9.60 -27.47
CA THR A 324 -14.63 -9.60 -28.62
C THR A 324 -13.56 -8.52 -28.49
N ARG A 325 -13.83 -7.51 -27.64
CA ARG A 325 -12.91 -6.44 -27.27
C ARG A 325 -12.94 -6.25 -25.76
N ALA A 326 -11.80 -5.90 -25.17
CA ALA A 326 -11.71 -5.67 -23.73
C ALA A 326 -12.66 -4.54 -23.30
N ALA A 327 -13.37 -4.76 -22.18
CA ALA A 327 -14.33 -3.81 -21.61
C ALA A 327 -15.54 -3.48 -22.52
N GLU A 328 -15.88 -4.37 -23.46
CA GLU A 328 -17.08 -4.25 -24.31
C GLU A 328 -18.38 -4.38 -23.50
N PHE A 329 -18.41 -5.27 -22.49
CA PHE A 329 -19.62 -5.53 -21.71
C PHE A 329 -19.83 -4.51 -20.59
N GLN A 330 -21.09 -4.24 -20.27
CA GLN A 330 -21.47 -3.32 -19.21
C GLN A 330 -21.35 -3.98 -17.84
N ARG A 331 -20.59 -3.36 -16.93
CA ARG A 331 -20.46 -3.83 -15.55
C ARG A 331 -21.69 -3.45 -14.74
N CYS A 332 -22.07 -4.29 -13.78
CA CYS A 332 -23.09 -3.91 -12.79
C CYS A 332 -22.67 -2.61 -12.11
N SER A 333 -23.48 -1.55 -12.25
CA SER A 333 -23.17 -0.21 -11.73
C SER A 333 -23.08 -0.12 -10.22
N SER A 334 -23.55 -1.14 -9.50
CA SER A 334 -23.59 -1.15 -8.04
C SER A 334 -22.41 -1.89 -7.39
N CYS A 335 -22.11 -3.12 -7.84
CA CYS A 335 -20.99 -3.90 -7.26
C CYS A 335 -19.75 -3.94 -8.17
N HIS A 336 -19.92 -3.68 -9.48
CA HIS A 336 -18.90 -3.79 -10.51
C HIS A 336 -18.22 -5.17 -10.63
N LEU A 337 -18.73 -6.22 -9.98
CA LEU A 337 -18.13 -7.56 -10.00
C LEU A 337 -18.47 -8.38 -11.24
N VAL A 338 -19.65 -8.17 -11.81
CA VAL A 338 -20.16 -8.93 -12.95
C VAL A 338 -20.35 -8.02 -14.16
N SER A 339 -20.22 -8.60 -15.36
CA SER A 339 -20.41 -7.93 -16.65
C SER A 339 -21.54 -8.58 -17.44
N TYR A 340 -22.31 -7.78 -18.16
CA TYR A 340 -23.40 -8.23 -19.00
C TYR A 340 -23.25 -7.68 -20.42
N CYS A 341 -23.51 -8.52 -21.42
CA CYS A 341 -23.49 -8.10 -22.82
C CYS A 341 -24.59 -7.09 -23.17
N SER A 342 -25.65 -7.00 -22.36
CA SER A 342 -26.75 -6.06 -22.55
C SER A 342 -27.52 -5.79 -21.26
N GLN A 343 -28.24 -4.66 -21.22
CA GLN A 343 -29.15 -4.34 -20.12
C GLN A 343 -30.27 -5.37 -19.97
N ALA A 344 -30.71 -6.00 -21.06
CA ALA A 344 -31.70 -7.08 -21.03
C ALA A 344 -31.18 -8.30 -20.26
N CYS A 345 -29.93 -8.70 -20.49
CA CYS A 345 -29.31 -9.79 -19.74
C CYS A 345 -29.15 -9.46 -18.25
N GLN A 346 -28.76 -8.23 -17.91
CA GLN A 346 -28.68 -7.76 -16.52
C GLN A 346 -30.04 -7.82 -15.81
N LYS A 347 -31.11 -7.30 -16.46
CA LYS A 347 -32.47 -7.32 -15.90
C LYS A 347 -32.97 -8.74 -15.67
N ALA A 348 -32.72 -9.64 -16.63
CA ALA A 348 -33.12 -11.05 -16.53
C ALA A 348 -32.39 -11.80 -15.41
N ASP A 349 -31.12 -11.49 -15.16
CA ASP A 349 -30.30 -12.12 -14.11
C ASP A 349 -30.50 -11.48 -12.71
N TRP A 350 -31.17 -10.33 -12.63
CA TRP A 350 -31.20 -9.51 -11.42
C TRP A 350 -31.69 -10.24 -10.17
N LYS A 351 -32.73 -11.09 -10.28
CA LYS A 351 -33.25 -11.86 -9.14
C LYS A 351 -32.17 -12.75 -8.50
N ARG A 352 -31.29 -13.33 -9.32
CA ARG A 352 -30.17 -14.18 -8.87
C ARG A 352 -28.98 -13.35 -8.37
N HIS A 353 -28.62 -12.28 -9.09
CA HIS A 353 -27.45 -11.47 -8.76
C HIS A 353 -27.64 -10.53 -7.55
N LYS A 354 -28.87 -10.05 -7.30
CA LYS A 354 -29.16 -9.03 -6.27
C LYS A 354 -28.61 -9.37 -4.87
N PRO A 355 -28.75 -10.60 -4.32
CA PRO A 355 -28.19 -10.94 -3.01
C PRO A 355 -26.66 -10.77 -2.95
N ASP A 356 -25.93 -11.31 -3.93
CA ASP A 356 -24.47 -11.18 -4.00
C ASP A 356 -24.03 -9.72 -4.18
N CYS A 357 -24.77 -8.97 -4.99
CA CYS A 357 -24.54 -7.55 -5.20
C CYS A 357 -24.65 -6.77 -3.87
N GLN A 358 -25.71 -7.00 -3.10
CA GLN A 358 -25.94 -6.36 -1.81
C GLN A 358 -24.90 -6.77 -0.77
N PHE A 359 -24.56 -8.06 -0.70
CA PHE A 359 -23.53 -8.57 0.20
C PHE A 359 -22.17 -7.89 -0.07
N HIS A 360 -21.77 -7.80 -1.34
CA HIS A 360 -20.52 -7.14 -1.70
C HIS A 360 -20.50 -5.66 -1.34
N LYS A 361 -21.60 -4.93 -1.57
CA LYS A 361 -21.73 -3.54 -1.13
C LYS A 361 -21.58 -3.41 0.38
N MET A 362 -22.25 -4.28 1.14
CA MET A 362 -22.17 -4.28 2.60
C MET A 362 -20.73 -4.53 3.06
N LYS A 363 -20.06 -5.53 2.48
CA LYS A 363 -18.65 -5.82 2.76
C LYS A 363 -17.76 -4.61 2.50
N LYS A 364 -17.89 -3.96 1.34
CA LYS A 364 -17.07 -2.78 0.99
C LYS A 364 -17.34 -1.62 1.93
N ALA A 365 -18.60 -1.36 2.28
CA ALA A 365 -18.98 -0.32 3.22
C ALA A 365 -18.44 -0.59 4.64
N ALA A 366 -18.49 -1.85 5.09
CA ALA A 366 -17.97 -2.26 6.39
C ALA A 366 -16.44 -2.12 6.48
N VAL A 367 -15.70 -2.55 5.44
CA VAL A 367 -14.24 -2.37 5.37
C VAL A 367 -13.87 -0.89 5.37
N HIS A 368 -14.58 -0.08 4.59
CA HIS A 368 -14.35 1.37 4.57
C HIS A 368 -14.64 2.02 5.93
N ALA A 369 -15.75 1.67 6.58
CA ALA A 369 -16.09 2.17 7.92
C ALA A 369 -15.01 1.79 8.94
N PHE A 370 -14.56 0.53 8.94
CA PHE A 370 -13.50 0.05 9.81
C PHE A 370 -12.20 0.85 9.65
N HIS A 371 -11.75 1.05 8.41
CA HIS A 371 -10.54 1.83 8.12
C HIS A 371 -10.66 3.32 8.46
N ALA A 372 -11.88 3.87 8.36
CA ALA A 372 -12.21 5.23 8.76
C ALA A 372 -12.42 5.39 10.29
N GLY A 373 -12.27 4.32 11.08
CA GLY A 373 -12.53 4.34 12.51
C GLY A 373 -14.01 4.56 12.88
N LYS A 374 -14.94 4.28 11.96
CA LYS A 374 -16.39 4.44 12.15
C LYS A 374 -17.04 3.09 12.49
N ALA A 375 -18.22 3.15 13.11
CA ALA A 375 -19.04 1.96 13.34
C ALA A 375 -19.43 1.30 12.01
N ALA A 376 -19.58 -0.03 12.02
CA ALA A 376 -20.04 -0.78 10.86
C ALA A 376 -21.46 -0.31 10.44
N PRO A 377 -21.82 -0.41 9.15
CA PRO A 377 -23.16 -0.10 8.68
C PRO A 377 -24.24 -0.93 9.41
N GLU A 378 -25.42 -0.34 9.60
CA GLU A 378 -26.55 -1.02 10.23
C GLU A 378 -26.89 -2.35 9.51
N GLY A 379 -27.14 -3.40 10.28
CA GLY A 379 -27.42 -4.74 9.75
C GLY A 379 -26.20 -5.49 9.20
N CYS A 380 -24.98 -4.94 9.31
CA CYS A 380 -23.76 -5.65 8.93
C CYS A 380 -23.43 -6.76 9.94
N THR A 381 -23.44 -8.02 9.48
CA THR A 381 -23.03 -9.19 10.26
C THR A 381 -21.62 -9.69 9.93
N ILE A 382 -20.91 -8.98 9.04
CA ILE A 382 -19.58 -9.36 8.57
C ILE A 382 -18.55 -9.04 9.67
N PRO A 383 -17.85 -10.03 10.24
CA PRO A 383 -16.78 -9.76 11.18
C PRO A 383 -15.60 -9.14 10.42
N ILE A 384 -15.06 -8.03 10.95
CA ILE A 384 -13.83 -7.43 10.46
C ILE A 384 -12.82 -7.47 11.59
N VAL A 385 -11.72 -8.18 11.34
CA VAL A 385 -10.60 -8.31 12.27
C VAL A 385 -9.32 -7.81 11.62
N ALA A 386 -8.54 -7.03 12.37
CA ALA A 386 -7.15 -6.74 12.04
C ALA A 386 -6.25 -7.40 13.08
N ALA A 387 -5.12 -7.95 12.63
CA ALA A 387 -4.09 -8.52 13.50
C ALA A 387 -2.79 -7.74 13.33
N ASP A 388 -2.12 -7.40 14.45
CA ASP A 388 -0.72 -6.96 14.47
C ASP A 388 0.11 -7.96 15.27
N PHE A 389 1.32 -8.25 14.77
CA PHE A 389 2.25 -9.24 15.30
C PHE A 389 3.51 -8.59 15.89
N SER A 390 3.49 -7.28 16.13
CA SER A 390 4.64 -6.56 16.69
C SER A 390 4.98 -6.99 18.12
N GLY A 391 6.28 -7.02 18.44
CA GLY A 391 6.76 -7.29 19.80
C GLY A 391 6.49 -8.71 20.33
N GLY A 392 6.21 -9.69 19.46
CA GLY A 392 5.99 -11.08 19.85
C GLY A 392 4.60 -11.39 20.43
N ALA A 393 3.62 -10.50 20.26
CA ALA A 393 2.24 -10.71 20.69
C ALA A 393 1.25 -10.53 19.53
N VAL A 394 0.10 -11.19 19.60
CA VAL A 394 -0.98 -11.04 18.62
C VAL A 394 -2.00 -10.03 19.14
N HIS A 395 -2.09 -8.89 18.46
CA HIS A 395 -3.05 -7.84 18.75
C HIS A 395 -4.24 -7.95 17.80
N VAL A 396 -5.44 -8.29 18.29
CA VAL A 396 -6.64 -8.43 17.47
C VAL A 396 -7.57 -7.24 17.67
N TYR A 397 -8.08 -6.67 16.57
CA TYR A 397 -9.00 -5.53 16.58
C TYR A 397 -10.28 -5.89 15.82
N ASP A 398 -11.42 -5.98 16.51
CA ASP A 398 -12.70 -6.45 15.94
C ASP A 398 -13.68 -5.34 15.53
N GLY A 399 -13.24 -4.08 15.60
CA GLY A 399 -14.10 -2.92 15.41
C GLY A 399 -14.41 -2.17 16.71
N ASN A 400 -14.68 -2.87 17.80
CA ASN A 400 -15.19 -2.30 19.07
C ASN A 400 -14.20 -2.47 20.24
N GLN A 401 -13.41 -3.52 20.26
CA GLN A 401 -12.44 -3.84 21.31
C GLN A 401 -11.11 -4.28 20.68
N ALA A 402 -10.02 -4.02 21.38
CA ALA A 402 -8.71 -4.56 21.02
C ALA A 402 -8.35 -5.64 22.05
N THR A 403 -7.77 -6.76 21.65
CA THR A 403 -7.23 -7.77 22.56
C THR A 403 -5.75 -8.01 22.28
N VAL A 404 -4.98 -8.39 23.30
CA VAL A 404 -3.60 -8.90 23.18
C VAL A 404 -3.60 -10.33 23.69
N ASN A 405 -3.24 -11.29 22.85
CA ASN A 405 -3.26 -12.72 23.19
C ASN A 405 -4.60 -13.15 23.84
N GLY A 406 -5.72 -12.60 23.36
CA GLY A 406 -7.07 -12.88 23.88
C GLY A 406 -7.52 -12.02 25.07
N VAL A 407 -6.67 -11.15 25.62
CA VAL A 407 -7.01 -10.26 26.76
C VAL A 407 -7.41 -8.87 26.28
N PRO A 408 -8.59 -8.32 26.63
CA PRO A 408 -9.00 -6.97 26.23
C PRO A 408 -8.03 -5.87 26.69
N ILE A 409 -7.67 -4.96 25.77
CA ILE A 409 -6.91 -3.75 26.04
C ILE A 409 -7.88 -2.70 26.60
N PRO A 410 -7.59 -2.10 27.77
CA PRO A 410 -8.38 -0.99 28.30
C PRO A 410 -8.37 0.20 27.33
N ASP A 411 -9.54 0.81 27.08
CA ASP A 411 -9.62 2.00 26.24
C ASP A 411 -8.85 3.17 26.88
N PRO A 412 -7.81 3.73 26.24
CA PRO A 412 -7.03 4.84 26.79
C PRO A 412 -7.88 6.10 27.08
N SER A 413 -9.04 6.26 26.44
CA SER A 413 -9.98 7.35 26.75
C SER A 413 -10.51 7.30 28.19
N THR A 414 -10.62 6.10 28.78
CA THR A 414 -11.16 5.87 30.13
C THR A 414 -10.11 6.05 31.25
N ALA A 415 -8.82 6.01 30.91
CA ALA A 415 -7.73 6.23 31.86
C ALA A 415 -7.64 7.70 32.35
N SER A 416 -8.03 8.67 31.51
CA SER A 416 -8.04 10.09 31.87
C SER A 416 -9.18 10.46 32.83
N ALA A 417 -10.33 9.78 32.72
CA ALA A 417 -11.51 10.01 33.56
C ALA A 417 -11.33 9.47 34.99
N SER A 418 -10.59 8.36 35.14
CA SER A 418 -10.31 7.73 36.43
C SER A 418 -9.25 8.51 37.25
N ALA A 419 -8.27 9.14 36.59
CA ALA A 419 -7.33 10.07 37.23
C ALA A 419 -8.02 11.34 37.76
N SER A 420 -8.99 11.87 37.00
CA SER A 420 -9.77 13.06 37.39
C SER A 420 -10.73 12.80 38.56
N LYS A 421 -11.32 11.60 38.64
CA LYS A 421 -12.13 11.17 39.80
C LYS A 421 -11.28 10.94 41.06
N LYS A 422 -10.06 10.41 40.94
CA LYS A 422 -9.11 10.28 42.07
C LYS A 422 -8.66 11.64 42.61
N LYS A 423 -8.36 12.63 41.74
CA LYS A 423 -8.03 14.01 42.16
C LYS A 423 -9.20 14.72 42.86
N LYS A 424 -10.45 14.55 42.40
CA LYS A 424 -11.64 15.12 43.07
C LYS A 424 -11.95 14.44 44.42
N LYS A 425 -11.70 13.13 44.57
CA LYS A 425 -11.87 12.42 45.86
C LYS A 425 -10.82 12.84 46.90
N ASN A 426 -9.56 13.06 46.50
CA ASN A 426 -8.51 13.53 47.42
C ASN A 426 -8.70 15.01 47.83
N LYS A 427 -9.26 15.86 46.97
CA LYS A 427 -9.56 17.26 47.35
C LYS A 427 -10.74 17.40 48.33
N LYS A 428 -11.65 16.42 48.37
CA LYS A 428 -12.76 16.37 49.36
C LYS A 428 -12.37 15.77 50.71
N LYS A 429 -11.26 15.03 50.81
CA LYS A 429 -10.76 14.46 52.07
C LYS A 429 -9.85 15.40 52.88
N ASN A 430 -9.36 16.49 52.29
CA ASN A 430 -8.46 17.45 52.94
C ASN A 430 -9.12 18.77 53.38
N LYS A 431 -10.47 18.81 53.49
CA LYS A 431 -11.14 19.87 54.26
C LYS A 431 -11.51 19.30 55.64
N LYS A 432 -10.60 19.46 56.61
CA LYS A 432 -10.97 19.45 58.03
C LYS A 432 -11.85 20.67 58.31
N PRO A 433 -12.87 20.58 59.19
CA PRO A 433 -13.45 21.75 59.82
C PRO A 433 -12.48 22.26 60.89
N GLU A 434 -12.19 23.56 60.85
CA GLU A 434 -11.70 24.33 62.00
C GLU A 434 -12.91 24.76 62.84
N ASP A 435 -12.64 24.87 64.15
CA ASP A 435 -13.40 25.55 65.21
C ASP A 435 -14.59 24.82 65.86
N ASP A 436 -14.37 24.31 67.08
CA ASP A 436 -14.68 25.02 68.35
C ASP A 436 -13.76 24.54 69.49
#